data_AF-A0A946VWJ6-F1
#
_entry.id   AF-A0A946VWJ6-F1
#
_cell.length_a   1.000
_cell.length_b   1.000
_cell.length_c   1.000
_cell.angle_alpha   90.00
_cell.angle_beta   90.00
_cell.angle_gamma   90.00
#
_symmetry.space_group_name_H-M   'P 1'
#
loop_
_entity.id
_entity.type
_entity.pdbx_description
1 polymer ?
#
loop_
_entity_poly.entity_id
_entity_poly.type
_entity_poly.pdbx_seq_one_letter_code
_entity_poly.pdbx_strand_id
1 'polypeptide(L)'
;MSQLKIRNIDFLFEDDVAFQWNPGHPGCGNMVNSTSFIAPAFERYFILAMRDAKKLIKDPALLAEAELFCRQEGQHSKQHFAHVALLIRKYPGLEETRKQVWRSYENLLASKDLKFHMAY
;
A
#
# COMPACT_ATOMS: atom_id res chain seq x y z
N MET A 1 -14.62 -20.11 9.17
CA MET A 1 -14.27 -19.62 7.83
C MET A 1 -14.16 -18.10 7.88
N SER A 2 -13.19 -17.51 7.19
CA SER A 2 -12.94 -16.06 7.23
C SER A 2 -14.14 -15.27 6.70
N GLN A 3 -14.41 -14.12 7.32
CA GLN A 3 -15.46 -13.18 6.92
C GLN A 3 -14.93 -12.09 5.96
N LEU A 4 -13.63 -12.14 5.63
CA LEU A 4 -12.97 -11.16 4.78
C LEU A 4 -13.52 -11.23 3.35
N LYS A 5 -14.08 -10.12 2.88
CA LYS A 5 -14.60 -9.98 1.51
C LYS A 5 -13.66 -9.12 0.69
N ILE A 6 -13.07 -9.69 -0.36
CA ILE A 6 -12.31 -8.93 -1.34
C ILE A 6 -13.28 -7.99 -2.06
N ARG A 7 -13.03 -6.69 -1.95
CA ARG A 7 -13.82 -5.66 -2.62
C ARG A 7 -13.06 -5.18 -3.84
N ASN A 8 -13.72 -5.19 -5.00
CA ASN A 8 -13.22 -4.53 -6.18
C ASN A 8 -13.83 -3.13 -6.22
N ILE A 9 -13.05 -2.14 -5.80
CA ILE A 9 -13.46 -0.73 -5.82
C ILE A 9 -12.64 -0.08 -6.91
N ASP A 10 -13.32 0.54 -7.86
CA ASP A 10 -12.70 1.26 -8.96
C ASP A 10 -12.94 2.76 -8.74
N PHE A 11 -11.98 3.44 -8.11
CA PHE A 11 -12.11 4.88 -7.91
C PHE A 11 -11.83 5.61 -9.21
N LEU A 12 -12.81 6.40 -9.64
CA LEU A 12 -12.65 7.32 -10.75
C LEU A 12 -12.03 8.61 -10.21
N PHE A 13 -10.82 8.93 -10.68
CA PHE A 13 -10.17 10.19 -10.38
C PHE A 13 -10.24 11.11 -11.59
N GLU A 14 -10.95 12.22 -11.46
CA GLU A 14 -11.01 13.25 -12.49
C GLU A 14 -9.68 14.00 -12.61
N ASP A 15 -9.41 14.56 -13.79
CA ASP A 15 -8.15 15.26 -14.07
C ASP A 15 -7.98 16.54 -13.25
N ASP A 16 -9.04 17.07 -12.65
CA ASP A 16 -9.07 18.34 -11.92
C ASP A 16 -8.97 18.19 -10.39
N VAL A 17 -8.86 16.97 -9.84
CA VAL A 17 -8.72 16.73 -8.39
C VAL A 17 -7.64 17.63 -7.78
N ALA A 18 -8.04 18.47 -6.84
CA ALA A 18 -7.17 19.43 -6.19
C ALA A 18 -6.15 18.71 -5.29
N PHE A 19 -4.88 19.11 -5.37
CA PHE A 19 -3.85 18.62 -4.44
C PHE A 19 -4.24 18.87 -2.99
N GLN A 20 -4.70 20.09 -2.68
CA GLN A 20 -5.27 20.44 -1.39
C GLN A 20 -6.81 20.34 -1.45
N TRP A 21 -7.30 19.12 -1.30
CA TRP A 21 -8.75 18.85 -1.28
C TRP A 21 -9.41 19.23 0.06
N ASN A 22 -8.63 19.48 1.13
CA ASN A 22 -9.12 19.91 2.44
C ASN A 22 -8.54 21.28 2.85
N PRO A 23 -8.99 22.39 2.22
CA PRO A 23 -8.41 23.71 2.46
C PRO A 23 -8.60 24.24 3.89
N GLY A 24 -9.64 23.78 4.61
CA GLY A 24 -9.85 24.14 6.01
C GLY A 24 -8.85 23.49 6.97
N HIS A 25 -8.25 22.37 6.59
CA HIS A 25 -7.27 21.63 7.39
C HIS A 25 -6.13 21.11 6.51
N PRO A 26 -5.26 21.99 6.00
CA PRO A 26 -4.31 21.63 4.95
C PRO A 26 -3.27 20.60 5.39
N GLY A 27 -2.89 20.61 6.68
CA GLY A 27 -2.00 19.60 7.25
C GLY A 27 -2.61 18.20 7.21
N CYS A 28 -3.91 18.08 7.48
CA CYS A 28 -4.63 16.80 7.39
C CYS A 28 -4.72 16.30 5.94
N GLY A 29 -5.07 17.19 5.01
CA GLY A 29 -5.09 16.85 3.57
C GLY A 29 -3.73 16.35 3.09
N ASN A 30 -2.65 17.05 3.44
CA ASN A 30 -1.29 16.65 3.08
C ASN A 30 -0.88 15.32 3.71
N MET A 31 -1.21 15.08 4.98
CA MET A 31 -0.93 13.81 5.66
C MET A 31 -1.58 12.63 4.91
N VAL A 32 -2.86 12.77 4.54
CA VAL A 32 -3.58 11.72 3.80
C VAL A 32 -3.01 11.54 2.38
N ASN A 33 -2.59 12.63 1.73
CA ASN A 33 -1.86 12.53 0.46
C ASN A 33 -0.57 11.75 0.64
N SER A 34 0.22 12.03 1.69
CA SER A 34 1.45 11.28 1.99
C SER A 34 1.18 9.79 2.23
N THR A 35 0.07 9.43 2.88
CA THR A 35 -0.32 8.01 3.04
C THR A 35 -0.45 7.31 1.69
N SER A 36 -0.94 7.99 0.65
CA SER A 36 -1.05 7.40 -0.69
C SER A 36 0.31 7.04 -1.33
N PHE A 37 1.41 7.69 -0.89
CA PHE A 37 2.76 7.33 -1.33
C PHE A 37 3.34 6.17 -0.50
N ILE A 38 3.02 6.11 0.79
CA ILE A 38 3.55 5.11 1.74
C ILE A 38 2.85 3.77 1.58
N ALA A 39 1.52 3.76 1.58
CA ALA A 39 0.69 2.56 1.56
C ALA A 39 1.07 1.55 0.45
N PRO A 40 1.21 1.92 -0.83
CA PRO A 40 1.50 0.94 -1.88
C PRO A 40 2.88 0.30 -1.76
N ALA A 41 3.87 1.03 -1.25
CA ALA A 41 5.21 0.48 -0.99
C ALA A 41 5.18 -0.47 0.21
N PHE A 42 4.45 -0.10 1.27
CA PHE A 42 4.25 -0.92 2.46
C PHE A 42 3.45 -2.20 2.18
N GLU A 43 2.36 -2.10 1.42
CA GLU A 43 1.54 -3.23 0.98
C GLU A 43 2.36 -4.23 0.19
N ARG A 44 3.15 -3.75 -0.77
CA ARG A 44 4.08 -4.60 -1.53
C ARG A 44 5.08 -5.28 -0.59
N TYR A 45 5.66 -4.56 0.35
CA TYR A 45 6.61 -5.10 1.33
C TYR A 45 5.99 -6.24 2.15
N PHE A 46 4.83 -6.02 2.77
CA PHE A 46 4.26 -7.07 3.61
C PHE A 46 3.72 -8.25 2.78
N ILE A 47 3.18 -8.03 1.57
CA ILE A 47 2.75 -9.14 0.68
C ILE A 47 3.95 -10.06 0.39
N LEU A 48 5.13 -9.48 0.14
CA LEU A 48 6.36 -10.23 -0.10
C LEU A 48 6.84 -10.95 1.17
N ALA A 49 6.77 -10.32 2.34
CA ALA A 49 7.09 -10.99 3.60
C ALA A 49 6.12 -12.15 3.90
N MET A 50 4.82 -11.94 3.66
CA MET A 50 3.77 -12.94 3.83
C MET A 50 3.91 -14.12 2.88
N ARG A 51 4.45 -13.92 1.67
CA ARG A 51 4.77 -15.04 0.77
C ARG A 51 5.64 -16.09 1.47
N ASP A 52 6.63 -15.65 2.25
CA ASP A 52 7.54 -16.54 2.96
C ASP A 52 6.94 -17.02 4.29
N ALA A 53 6.20 -16.16 5.00
CA ALA A 53 5.47 -16.55 6.22
C ALA A 53 4.43 -17.65 5.98
N LYS A 54 3.69 -17.59 4.86
CA LYS A 54 2.68 -18.59 4.50
C LYS A 54 3.22 -20.02 4.43
N LYS A 55 4.50 -20.21 4.11
CA LYS A 55 5.15 -21.54 4.09
C LYS A 55 5.25 -22.17 5.49
N LEU A 56 5.12 -21.37 6.54
CA LEU A 56 5.20 -21.80 7.94
C LEU A 56 3.81 -22.02 8.57
N ILE A 57 2.73 -21.58 7.90
CA ILE A 57 1.37 -21.70 8.40
C ILE A 57 0.88 -23.14 8.18
N LYS A 58 0.58 -23.84 9.27
CA LYS A 58 0.08 -25.23 9.23
C LYS A 58 -1.44 -25.33 9.25
N ASP A 59 -2.12 -24.34 9.81
CA ASP A 59 -3.58 -24.28 9.85
C ASP A 59 -4.11 -23.86 8.47
N PRO A 60 -4.84 -24.74 7.75
CA PRO A 60 -5.40 -24.41 6.44
C PRO A 60 -6.35 -23.22 6.48
N ALA A 61 -7.07 -23.00 7.59
CA ALA A 61 -8.00 -21.89 7.72
C ALA A 61 -7.25 -20.55 7.81
N LEU A 62 -6.17 -20.51 8.59
CA LEU A 62 -5.31 -19.33 8.71
C LEU A 62 -4.58 -19.05 7.39
N LEU A 63 -4.12 -20.10 6.68
CA LEU A 63 -3.48 -19.93 5.37
C LEU A 63 -4.45 -19.31 4.36
N ALA A 64 -5.70 -19.79 4.31
CA ALA A 64 -6.73 -19.24 3.43
C ALA A 64 -7.04 -17.77 3.75
N GLU A 65 -7.06 -17.40 5.03
CA GLU A 65 -7.25 -16.01 5.46
C GLU A 65 -6.08 -15.10 5.06
N ALA A 66 -4.84 -15.56 5.27
CA ALA A 66 -3.65 -14.84 4.81
C ALA A 66 -3.64 -14.62 3.29
N GLU A 67 -4.13 -15.58 2.51
CA GLU A 67 -4.28 -15.43 1.06
C GLU A 67 -5.35 -14.42 0.67
N LEU A 68 -6.51 -14.43 1.34
CA LEU A 68 -7.55 -13.43 1.12
C LEU A 68 -7.06 -12.02 1.46
N PHE A 69 -6.30 -11.88 2.56
CA PHE A 69 -5.70 -10.62 2.96
C PHE A 69 -4.74 -10.09 1.90
N CYS A 70 -3.74 -10.88 1.46
CA CYS A 70 -2.82 -10.45 0.41
C CYS A 70 -3.53 -10.08 -0.90
N ARG A 71 -4.63 -10.77 -1.24
CA ARG A 71 -5.43 -10.43 -2.43
C ARG A 71 -6.17 -9.11 -2.28
N GLN A 72 -6.70 -8.82 -1.10
CA GLN A 72 -7.37 -7.56 -0.82
C GLN A 72 -6.40 -6.39 -0.86
N GLU A 73 -5.24 -6.52 -0.23
CA GLU A 73 -4.19 -5.48 -0.24
C GLU A 73 -3.66 -5.23 -1.65
N GLY A 74 -3.55 -6.26 -2.48
CA GLY A 74 -3.21 -6.09 -3.90
C GLY A 74 -4.25 -5.28 -4.70
N GLN A 75 -5.53 -5.34 -4.32
CA GLN A 75 -6.56 -4.47 -4.93
C GLN A 75 -6.54 -3.05 -4.36
N HIS A 76 -6.33 -2.94 -3.06
CA HIS A 76 -6.22 -1.65 -2.35
C HIS A 76 -5.06 -0.81 -2.93
N SER A 77 -3.91 -1.45 -3.14
CA SER A 77 -2.71 -0.82 -3.70
C SER A 77 -2.92 -0.13 -5.05
N LYS A 78 -3.74 -0.74 -5.92
CA LYS A 78 -4.06 -0.17 -7.25
C LYS A 78 -4.68 1.22 -7.15
N GLN A 79 -5.50 1.44 -6.12
CA GLN A 79 -6.18 2.71 -5.92
C GLN A 79 -5.23 3.79 -5.46
N HIS A 80 -4.28 3.45 -4.57
CA HIS A 80 -3.19 4.35 -4.20
C HIS A 80 -2.31 4.69 -5.40
N PHE A 81 -1.98 3.72 -6.27
CA PHE A 81 -1.23 3.99 -7.49
C PHE A 81 -1.94 4.95 -8.43
N ALA A 82 -3.24 4.77 -8.66
CA ALA A 82 -4.02 5.66 -9.51
C ALA A 82 -3.99 7.10 -8.98
N HIS A 83 -4.19 7.27 -7.67
CA HIS A 83 -4.11 8.59 -7.02
C HIS A 83 -2.70 9.20 -7.12
N VAL A 84 -1.65 8.44 -6.79
CA VAL A 84 -0.26 8.93 -6.87
C VAL A 84 0.14 9.29 -8.30
N ALA A 85 -0.27 8.50 -9.30
CA ALA A 85 -0.02 8.80 -10.70
C ALA A 85 -0.66 10.13 -11.13
N LEU A 86 -1.88 10.40 -10.69
CA LEU A 86 -2.56 11.68 -10.92
C LEU A 86 -1.78 12.85 -10.32
N LEU A 87 -1.36 12.73 -9.06
CA LEU A 87 -0.59 13.78 -8.38
C LEU A 87 0.75 14.02 -9.07
N ILE A 88 1.47 12.97 -9.49
CA ILE A 88 2.75 13.11 -10.19
C ILE A 88 2.58 13.78 -11.55
N ARG A 89 1.49 13.49 -12.28
CA ARG A 89 1.21 14.17 -13.56
C ARG A 89 1.09 15.69 -13.38
N LYS A 90 0.48 16.14 -12.27
CA LYS A 90 0.38 17.58 -11.93
C LYS A 90 1.66 18.15 -11.31
N TYR A 91 2.37 17.33 -10.53
CA TYR A 91 3.55 17.72 -9.76
C TYR A 91 4.69 16.70 -9.98
N PRO A 92 5.42 16.78 -11.11
CA PRO A 92 6.41 15.76 -11.49
C PRO A 92 7.53 15.53 -10.47
N GLY A 93 7.85 16.53 -9.64
CA GLY A 93 8.84 16.40 -8.56
C GLY A 93 8.48 15.34 -7.50
N LEU A 94 7.20 14.96 -7.38
CA LEU A 94 6.75 13.92 -6.46
C LEU A 94 7.22 12.51 -6.87
N GLU A 95 7.67 12.32 -8.12
CA GLU A 95 8.17 11.03 -8.58
C GLU A 95 9.42 10.58 -7.80
N GLU A 96 10.31 11.50 -7.44
CA GLU A 96 11.48 11.13 -6.63
C GLU A 96 11.07 10.80 -5.20
N THR A 97 10.04 11.46 -4.65
CA THR A 97 9.48 11.08 -3.34
C THR A 97 8.92 9.66 -3.38
N ARG A 98 8.13 9.33 -4.42
CA ARG A 98 7.62 7.96 -4.63
C ARG A 98 8.76 6.96 -4.68
N LYS A 99 9.81 7.23 -5.47
CA LYS A 99 10.98 6.34 -5.57
C LYS A 99 11.71 6.15 -4.24
N GLN A 100 11.90 7.22 -3.46
CA GLN A 100 12.57 7.13 -2.16
C GLN A 100 11.80 6.25 -1.18
N VAL A 101 10.47 6.41 -1.09
CA VAL A 101 9.61 5.58 -0.25
C VAL A 101 9.66 4.11 -0.68
N TRP A 102 9.70 3.85 -1.99
CA TRP A 102 9.84 2.49 -2.51
C TRP A 102 11.17 1.86 -2.10
N ARG A 103 12.27 2.56 -2.35
CA ARG A 103 13.62 2.11 -1.97
C ARG A 103 13.72 1.85 -0.47
N SER A 104 13.07 2.63 0.40
CA SER A 104 13.14 2.40 1.84
C SER A 104 12.52 1.06 2.26
N TYR A 105 11.39 0.68 1.66
CA TYR A 105 10.76 -0.61 1.95
C TYR A 105 11.47 -1.79 1.28
N GLU A 106 12.05 -1.61 0.09
CA GLU A 106 12.91 -2.61 -0.53
C GLU A 106 14.16 -2.88 0.30
N ASN A 107 14.81 -1.83 0.80
CA ASN A 107 15.95 -1.93 1.70
C ASN A 107 15.56 -2.60 3.04
N LEU A 108 14.39 -2.27 3.58
CA LEU A 108 13.87 -2.92 4.78
C LEU A 108 13.68 -4.44 4.55
N LEU A 109 13.06 -4.82 3.43
CA LEU A 109 12.84 -6.23 3.06
C LEU A 109 14.15 -6.99 2.91
N ALA A 110 15.15 -6.37 2.28
CA ALA A 110 16.44 -7.01 2.02
C ALA A 110 17.33 -7.14 3.26
N SER A 111 17.12 -6.30 4.28
CA SER A 111 18.05 -6.17 5.42
C SER A 111 17.62 -6.88 6.70
N LYS A 112 16.40 -7.45 6.74
CA LYS A 112 15.83 -8.05 7.95
C LYS A 112 15.40 -9.49 7.71
N ASP A 113 15.22 -10.22 8.80
CA ASP A 113 14.75 -11.60 8.74
C ASP A 113 13.21 -11.66 8.77
N LEU A 114 12.67 -12.86 8.50
CA LEU A 114 11.23 -13.07 8.51
C LEU A 114 10.59 -12.75 9.87
N LYS A 115 11.28 -13.01 10.97
CA LYS A 115 10.75 -12.73 12.31
C LYS A 115 10.55 -11.23 12.52
N PHE A 116 11.50 -10.41 12.09
CA PHE A 116 11.35 -8.96 12.10
C PHE A 116 10.17 -8.52 11.23
N HIS A 117 10.07 -9.04 10.00
CA HIS A 117 8.99 -8.63 9.09
C HIS A 117 7.59 -8.94 9.64
N MET A 118 7.43 -10.02 10.41
CA MET A 118 6.15 -10.38 11.04
C MET A 118 5.82 -9.54 12.28
N ALA A 119 6.76 -8.74 12.78
CA ALA A 119 6.59 -7.89 13.96
C ALA A 119 6.67 -6.38 13.66
N TYR A 120 6.93 -6.01 12.41
CA TYR A 120 7.05 -4.63 11.93
C TYR A 120 5.69 -3.96 11.76
#